data_AF-A0A7W2FV80-F1
#
_entry.id   AF-A0A7W2FV80-F1
#
_cell.length_a   1.000
_cell.length_b   1.000
_cell.length_c   1.000
_cell.angle_alpha   90.00
_cell.angle_beta   90.00
_cell.angle_gamma   90.00
#
_symmetry.space_group_name_H-M   'P 1'
#
loop_
_entity.id
_entity.type
_entity.pdbx_description
1 polymer ?
#
loop_
_entity_poly.entity_id
_entity_poly.type
_entity_poly.pdbx_seq_one_letter_code
_entity_poly.pdbx_strand_id
1 'polypeptide(L)'
;TNPRGVAELAARYGVRVHTIALGPKDLTTAEVGERGVVDAATLRAISQISGGESFRVRTTEDLVAVTEALDRLEATDGDGLAAEVYRE
;
A
#
# COMPACT_ATOMS: atom_id res chain seq x y z
N THR A 1 7.79 -16.48 -0.90
CA THR A 1 8.15 -15.17 -0.30
C THR A 1 6.94 -14.67 0.48
N ASN A 2 7.12 -14.08 1.68
CA ASN A 2 6.02 -13.44 2.40
C ASN A 2 5.97 -11.94 2.04
N PRO A 3 4.82 -11.25 2.20
CA PRO A 3 4.69 -9.85 1.78
C PRO A 3 5.71 -8.90 2.43
N ARG A 4 6.10 -9.16 3.68
CA ARG A 4 7.13 -8.37 4.39
C ARG A 4 8.52 -8.53 3.78
N GLY A 5 8.90 -9.74 3.38
CA GLY A 5 10.20 -9.99 2.74
C GLY A 5 10.34 -9.31 1.37
N VAL A 6 9.22 -9.09 0.66
CA VAL A 6 9.21 -8.28 -0.57
C VAL A 6 9.42 -6.79 -0.24
N ALA A 7 8.83 -6.29 0.84
CA ALA A 7 9.05 -4.93 1.30
C ALA A 7 10.52 -4.68 1.71
N GLU A 8 11.14 -5.65 2.40
CA GLU A 8 12.56 -5.60 2.76
C GLU A 8 13.45 -5.62 1.51
N LEU A 9 13.07 -6.39 0.48
CA LEU A 9 13.78 -6.39 -0.80
C LEU A 9 13.69 -5.03 -1.47
N ALA A 10 12.49 -4.43 -1.55
CA ALA A 10 12.27 -3.11 -2.12
C ALA A 10 13.13 -2.05 -1.41
N ALA A 11 13.14 -2.07 -0.07
CA ALA A 11 13.97 -1.17 0.74
C ALA A 11 15.47 -1.27 0.38
N ARG A 12 15.99 -2.49 0.20
CA ARG A 12 17.40 -2.71 -0.19
C ARG A 12 17.74 -2.14 -1.56
N TYR A 13 16.77 -2.06 -2.47
CA TYR A 13 16.97 -1.50 -3.81
C TYR A 13 16.58 -0.02 -3.92
N GLY A 14 16.27 0.65 -2.80
CA GLY A 14 15.83 2.04 -2.81
C GLY A 14 14.43 2.23 -3.43
N VAL A 15 13.64 1.16 -3.54
CA VAL A 15 12.26 1.21 -4.02
C VAL A 15 11.33 1.40 -2.83
N ARG A 16 10.56 2.50 -2.85
CA ARG A 16 9.49 2.74 -1.87
C ARG A 16 8.19 2.10 -2.33
N VAL A 17 7.47 1.46 -1.41
CA VAL A 17 6.16 0.85 -1.68
C VAL A 17 5.09 1.61 -0.92
N HIS A 18 4.22 2.31 -1.64
CA HIS A 18 3.01 2.90 -1.08
C HIS A 18 1.88 1.87 -1.14
N THR A 19 1.03 1.81 -0.11
CA THR A 19 -0.05 0.81 -0.01
C THR A 19 -1.41 1.47 0.18
N ILE A 20 -2.44 0.90 -0.45
CA ILE A 20 -3.83 1.35 -0.32
C ILE A 20 -4.68 0.17 0.14
N ALA A 21 -5.17 0.23 1.37
CA ALA A 21 -6.09 -0.74 1.93
C ALA A 21 -7.54 -0.35 1.60
N LEU A 22 -8.08 -0.90 0.51
CA LEU A 22 -9.40 -0.60 -0.05
C LEU A 22 -10.48 -1.58 0.41
N GLY A 23 -11.48 -1.10 1.14
CA GLY A 23 -12.66 -1.85 1.56
C GLY A 23 -13.21 -1.33 2.88
N PRO A 24 -14.50 -1.52 3.21
CA PRO A 24 -15.08 -0.95 4.41
C PRO A 24 -14.57 -1.60 5.71
N LYS A 25 -14.08 -2.85 5.63
CA LYS A 25 -13.72 -3.69 6.78
C LYS A 25 -12.26 -4.16 6.72
N ASP A 26 -11.70 -4.34 7.90
CA ASP A 26 -10.39 -4.97 8.09
C ASP A 26 -10.48 -6.08 9.13
N LEU A 27 -9.40 -6.84 9.29
CA LEU A 27 -9.34 -8.00 10.20
C LEU A 27 -9.65 -7.64 11.67
N THR A 28 -9.62 -6.36 12.05
CA THR A 28 -9.95 -5.90 13.41
C THR A 28 -11.42 -5.53 13.59
N THR A 29 -12.14 -5.32 12.49
CA THR A 29 -13.51 -4.78 12.47
C THR A 29 -14.53 -5.68 11.76
N ALA A 30 -14.06 -6.77 11.16
CA ALA A 30 -14.88 -7.71 10.44
C ALA A 30 -15.51 -8.77 11.37
N GLU A 31 -16.69 -9.24 10.98
CA GLU A 31 -17.31 -10.40 11.60
C GLU A 31 -16.62 -11.71 11.17
N VAL A 32 -16.78 -12.76 11.98
CA VAL A 32 -16.22 -14.08 11.66
C VAL A 32 -16.84 -14.60 10.37
N GLY A 33 -16.00 -14.83 9.35
CA GLY A 33 -16.43 -15.33 8.04
C GLY A 33 -16.92 -14.24 7.08
N GLU A 34 -16.83 -12.97 7.46
CA GLU A 34 -17.14 -11.85 6.55
C GLU A 34 -16.19 -11.86 5.34
N ARG A 35 -16.73 -11.60 4.15
CA ARG A 35 -15.97 -11.57 2.89
C ARG A 35 -15.59 -10.14 2.53
N GLY A 36 -14.53 -9.97 1.75
CA GLY A 36 -14.04 -8.65 1.35
C GLY A 36 -13.31 -7.90 2.46
N VAL A 37 -12.75 -8.63 3.43
CA VAL A 37 -11.99 -8.08 4.54
C VAL A 37 -10.55 -7.83 4.11
N VAL A 38 -10.05 -6.63 4.41
CA VAL A 38 -8.70 -6.22 4.03
C VAL A 38 -7.73 -6.43 5.20
N ASP A 39 -6.56 -7.01 4.92
CA ASP A 39 -5.46 -7.04 5.88
C ASP A 39 -4.68 -5.71 5.88
N ALA A 40 -5.31 -4.68 6.46
CA ALA A 40 -4.73 -3.34 6.55
C ALA A 40 -3.43 -3.31 7.38
N ALA A 41 -3.27 -4.24 8.33
CA ALA A 41 -2.09 -4.31 9.18
C ALA A 41 -0.87 -4.79 8.40
N THR A 42 -1.03 -5.82 7.56
CA THR A 42 0.05 -6.29 6.67
C THR A 42 0.42 -5.23 5.64
N LEU A 43 -0.56 -4.55 5.03
CA LEU A 43 -0.30 -3.47 4.08
C LEU A 43 0.47 -2.31 4.71
N ARG A 44 0.08 -1.88 5.92
CA ARG A 44 0.82 -0.86 6.67
C ARG A 44 2.25 -1.28 6.97
N ALA A 45 2.48 -2.55 7.32
CA ALA A 45 3.83 -3.05 7.56
C ALA A 45 4.71 -2.99 6.30
N ILE A 46 4.16 -3.31 5.13
CA ILE A 46 4.88 -3.26 3.84
C ILE A 46 5.35 -1.83 3.53
N SER A 47 4.46 -0.84 3.65
CA SER A 47 4.85 0.54 3.35
C SER A 47 5.89 1.06 4.35
N GLN A 48 5.72 0.76 5.63
CA GLN A 48 6.69 1.16 6.67
C GLN A 48 8.08 0.55 6.44
N ILE A 49 8.17 -0.72 6.07
CA ILE A 49 9.45 -1.40 5.81
C ILE A 49 10.18 -0.79 4.61
N SER A 50 9.44 -0.45 3.54
CA SER A 50 10.01 0.11 2.31
C SER A 50 10.19 1.63 2.34
N GLY A 51 9.75 2.31 3.41
CA GLY A 51 9.79 3.77 3.53
C GLY A 51 8.72 4.50 2.72
N GLY A 52 7.64 3.82 2.33
CA GLY A 52 6.47 4.40 1.69
C GLY A 52 5.34 4.75 2.67
N GLU A 53 4.23 5.22 2.12
CA GLU A 53 3.02 5.62 2.87
C GLU A 53 1.93 4.54 2.82
N SER A 54 1.11 4.46 3.87
CA SER A 54 -0.07 3.58 3.90
C SER A 54 -1.35 4.40 3.94
N PHE A 55 -2.29 4.07 3.07
CA PHE A 55 -3.61 4.69 2.99
C PHE A 55 -4.71 3.69 3.32
N ARG A 56 -5.79 4.16 3.95
CA ARG A 56 -6.97 3.36 4.28
C ARG A 56 -8.19 3.97 3.60
N VAL A 57 -8.85 3.21 2.74
CA VAL A 57 -10.03 3.65 2.00
C VAL A 57 -11.24 2.82 2.40
N ARG A 58 -12.15 3.40 3.17
CA ARG A 58 -13.42 2.80 3.58
C ARG A 58 -14.59 3.37 2.78
N THR A 59 -14.49 4.62 2.36
CA THR A 59 -15.53 5.32 1.58
C THR A 59 -14.96 5.92 0.29
N THR A 60 -15.85 6.44 -0.55
CA THR A 60 -15.46 7.18 -1.76
C THR A 60 -14.69 8.46 -1.44
N GLU A 61 -15.05 9.14 -0.35
CA GLU A 61 -14.36 10.34 0.12
C GLU A 61 -12.92 10.02 0.53
N ASP A 62 -12.70 8.88 1.20
CA ASP A 62 -11.34 8.41 1.49
C ASP A 62 -10.55 8.17 0.19
N LEU A 63 -11.19 7.67 -0.86
CA LEU A 63 -10.54 7.42 -2.14
C LEU A 63 -10.07 8.72 -2.80
N VAL A 64 -10.90 9.76 -2.77
CA VAL A 64 -10.53 11.10 -3.27
C VAL A 64 -9.34 11.66 -2.51
N ALA A 65 -9.32 11.54 -1.18
CA ALA A 65 -8.19 12.01 -0.38
C ALA A 65 -6.87 11.27 -0.72
N VAL A 66 -6.96 9.98 -1.04
CA VAL A 66 -5.80 9.20 -1.49
C VAL A 66 -5.31 9.66 -2.86
N THR A 67 -6.20 9.93 -3.81
CA THR A 67 -5.77 10.41 -5.14
C THR A 67 -5.02 11.74 -5.04
N GLU A 68 -5.47 12.67 -4.19
CA GLU A 68 -4.76 13.92 -3.96
C GLU A 68 -3.40 13.71 -3.27
N ALA A 69 -3.27 12.69 -2.43
CA ALA A 69 -2.00 12.33 -1.80
C ALA A 69 -1.02 11.75 -2.82
N LEU A 70 -1.49 10.93 -3.76
CA LEU A 70 -0.69 10.38 -4.84
C LEU A 70 -0.15 11.48 -5.76
N ASP A 71 -0.98 12.46 -6.13
CA ASP A 71 -0.54 13.59 -6.96
C ASP A 71 0.64 14.35 -6.32
N ARG A 72 0.62 14.54 -5.00
CA ARG A 72 1.73 15.17 -4.27
C ARG A 72 3.00 14.32 -4.26
N LEU A 73 2.86 13.00 -4.17
CA LEU A 73 3.98 12.06 -4.20
C LEU A 73 4.63 12.03 -5.58
N GLU A 74 3.84 12.01 -6.66
CA GLU A 74 4.33 12.03 -8.04
C GLU A 74 5.07 13.32 -8.37
N ALA A 75 4.61 14.47 -7.85
CA ALA A 75 5.30 15.74 -8.02
C ALA A 75 6.70 15.77 -7.37
N THR A 76 6.96 14.93 -6.37
CA THR A 76 8.27 14.82 -5.68
C THR A 76 9.19 13.73 -6.23
N ASP A 77 8.67 12.78 -7.03
CA ASP A 77 9.35 11.51 -7.37
C ASP A 77 9.90 11.42 -8.80
N GLY A 78 10.15 12.56 -9.45
CA GLY A 78 10.66 12.64 -10.83
C GLY A 78 11.96 11.86 -11.16
N ASP A 79 12.65 11.28 -10.18
CA ASP A 79 13.90 10.52 -10.32
C ASP A 79 13.80 9.00 -9.99
N GLY A 80 12.59 8.46 -9.78
CA GLY A 80 12.39 7.05 -9.41
C GLY A 80 12.67 6.05 -10.54
N LEU A 81 13.36 4.93 -10.23
CA LEU A 81 13.57 3.80 -11.16
C LEU A 81 12.24 3.25 -11.67
N ALA A 82 12.08 3.15 -13.00
CA ALA A 82 10.92 2.50 -13.61
C ALA A 82 10.83 1.04 -13.14
N ALA A 83 9.67 0.64 -12.61
CA ALA A 83 9.46 -0.74 -12.19
C ALA A 83 9.53 -1.68 -13.41
N GLU A 84 10.44 -2.65 -13.39
CA GLU A 84 10.42 -3.75 -14.34
C GLU A 84 9.22 -4.65 -14.04
N VAL A 85 8.25 -4.68 -14.96
CA VAL A 85 7.08 -5.55 -14.86
C VAL A 85 7.52 -6.98 -15.20
N TYR A 86 7.76 -7.79 -14.18
CA TYR A 86 7.98 -9.23 -14.36
C TYR A 86 6.69 -9.90 -14.85
N ARG A 87 6.75 -10.59 -15.99
CA ARG A 87 5.72 -11.54 -16.46
C ARG A 87 6.33 -12.93 -16.51
N GLU A 88 5.59 -13.91 -15.98
CA GLU A 88 5.83 -15.34 -16.19
C GLU A 88 5.30 -15.79 -17.56
#